data_AF-A0A7X0HVP3-F1
#
_entry.id   AF-A0A7X0HVP3-F1
#
_cell.length_a   1.000
_cell.length_b   1.000
_cell.length_c   1.000
_cell.angle_alpha   90.00
_cell.angle_beta   90.00
_cell.angle_gamma   90.00
#
_symmetry.space_group_name_H-M   'P 1'
#
loop_
_entity.id
_entity.type
_entity.pdbx_description
1 polymer ?
#
loop_
_entity_poly.entity_id
_entity_poly.type
_entity_poly.pdbx_seq_one_letter_code
_entity_poly.pdbx_strand_id
1 'polypeptide(L)'
;MNITVTETAIATLKNLLAKDETKQSVYVYLAGVGCGGGGTASYSLAPVEQKEGENTIEMDGITFIYDNLMLKHTKNILIDYKPSAYGTEIWLQNFMIKDVK
;
A
#
# COMPACT_ATOMS: atom_id res chain seq x y z
N MET A 1 3.76 -12.26 -5.30
CA MET A 1 3.71 -10.85 -5.72
C MET A 1 5.06 -10.22 -5.43
N ASN A 2 5.48 -9.25 -6.22
CA ASN A 2 6.59 -8.35 -5.90
C ASN A 2 5.99 -7.00 -5.48
N ILE A 3 6.44 -6.47 -4.36
CA ILE A 3 6.07 -5.13 -3.88
C ILE A 3 7.36 -4.31 -3.85
N THR A 4 7.43 -3.28 -4.67
CA THR A 4 8.50 -2.29 -4.61
C THR A 4 7.97 -1.05 -3.91
N VAL A 5 8.70 -0.54 -2.92
CA VAL A 5 8.32 0.67 -2.18
C VAL A 5 9.43 1.69 -2.33
N THR A 6 9.09 2.94 -2.65
CA THR A 6 10.11 4.01 -2.71
C THR A 6 10.59 4.38 -1.31
N GLU A 7 11.81 4.87 -1.18
CA GLU A 7 12.38 5.27 0.11
C GLU A 7 11.49 6.29 0.84
N THR A 8 10.93 7.25 0.10
CA THR A 8 10.02 8.27 0.64
C THR A 8 8.72 7.64 1.18
N ALA A 9 8.17 6.63 0.48
CA ALA A 9 7.01 5.88 0.94
C ALA A 9 7.33 5.06 2.19
N ILE A 10 8.47 4.35 2.24
CA ILE A 10 8.92 3.61 3.44
C ILE A 10 9.04 4.54 4.64
N ALA A 11 9.75 5.67 4.50
CA ALA A 11 9.94 6.63 5.58
C ALA A 11 8.59 7.18 6.11
N THR A 12 7.67 7.46 5.20
CA THR A 12 6.34 7.95 5.56
C THR A 12 5.53 6.88 6.30
N LEU A 13 5.52 5.64 5.82
CA LEU A 13 4.83 4.53 6.49
C LEU A 13 5.41 4.27 7.88
N LYS A 14 6.75 4.27 8.05
CA LYS A 14 7.38 4.15 9.38
C LYS A 14 6.92 5.24 10.34
N ASN A 15 6.91 6.49 9.88
CA ASN A 15 6.44 7.62 10.69
C ASN A 15 4.96 7.50 11.06
N LEU A 16 4.13 6.91 10.20
CA LEU A 16 2.71 6.70 10.48
C LEU A 16 2.47 5.58 11.49
N LEU A 17 3.17 4.45 11.33
CA LEU A 17 3.08 3.33 12.26
C LEU A 17 3.64 3.70 13.64
N ALA A 18 4.71 4.52 13.70
CA ALA A 18 5.28 4.99 14.97
C ALA A 18 4.35 5.92 15.76
N LYS A 19 3.35 6.55 15.12
CA LYS A 19 2.36 7.41 15.81
C LYS A 19 1.26 6.61 16.50
N ASP A 20 1.11 5.34 16.17
CA ASP A 20 0.03 4.49 16.65
C ASP A 20 0.56 3.06 16.79
N GLU A 21 1.04 2.73 18.00
CA GLU A 21 1.68 1.46 18.31
C GLU A 21 0.74 0.24 18.13
N THR A 22 -0.57 0.48 18.04
CA THR A 22 -1.54 -0.57 17.72
C THR A 22 -1.44 -1.03 16.26
N LYS A 23 -1.01 -0.13 15.36
CA LYS A 23 -0.81 -0.44 13.94
C LYS A 23 0.60 -0.96 13.72
N GLN A 24 0.68 -2.18 13.22
CA GLN A 24 1.95 -2.89 13.12
C GLN A 24 2.27 -3.33 11.69
N SER A 25 1.35 -3.14 10.76
CA SER A 25 1.49 -3.60 9.37
C SER A 25 0.70 -2.72 8.41
N VAL A 26 0.92 -2.93 7.12
CA VAL A 26 0.24 -2.23 6.02
C VAL A 26 -0.49 -3.24 5.16
N TYR A 27 -1.82 -3.14 5.10
CA TYR A 27 -2.65 -3.93 4.20
C TYR A 27 -2.74 -3.24 2.84
N VAL A 28 -2.36 -3.94 1.77
CA VAL A 28 -2.42 -3.46 0.38
C VAL A 28 -3.52 -4.22 -0.35
N TYR A 29 -4.45 -3.49 -0.96
CA TYR A 29 -5.68 -4.07 -1.45
C TYR A 29 -6.17 -3.46 -2.77
N LEU A 30 -7.00 -4.23 -3.46
CA LEU A 30 -7.75 -3.78 -4.63
C LEU A 30 -8.85 -2.82 -4.16
N ALA A 31 -8.66 -1.53 -4.42
CA ALA A 31 -9.58 -0.48 -4.02
C ALA A 31 -10.80 -0.37 -4.95
N GLY A 32 -10.67 -0.88 -6.18
CA GLY A 32 -11.76 -0.93 -7.13
C GLY A 32 -11.37 -1.57 -8.44
N VAL A 33 -12.37 -2.11 -9.13
CA VAL A 33 -12.27 -2.53 -10.53
C VAL A 33 -13.29 -1.68 -11.27
N GLY A 34 -12.83 -0.82 -12.19
CA GLY A 34 -13.74 0.06 -12.92
C GLY A 34 -14.80 -0.74 -13.68
N CYS A 35 -16.07 -0.41 -13.51
CA CYS A 35 -17.22 -1.22 -13.95
C CYS A 35 -17.56 -1.10 -15.47
N GLY A 36 -16.62 -0.79 -16.36
CA GLY A 36 -16.92 -0.77 -17.79
C GLY A 36 -15.73 -0.47 -18.70
N GLY A 37 -15.62 -1.24 -19.79
CA GLY A 37 -14.97 -0.93 -21.08
C GLY A 37 -13.49 -0.52 -21.15
N GLY A 38 -12.87 -0.15 -20.04
CA GLY A 38 -11.50 0.36 -19.96
C GLY A 38 -11.02 0.69 -18.54
N GLY A 39 -11.78 0.32 -17.50
CA GLY A 39 -11.44 0.57 -16.11
C GLY A 39 -10.28 -0.30 -15.62
N THR A 40 -9.13 0.31 -15.36
CA THR A 40 -8.00 -0.38 -14.73
C THR A 40 -8.30 -0.64 -13.26
N ALA A 41 -7.82 -1.77 -12.74
CA ALA A 41 -7.79 -2.01 -11.31
C ALA A 41 -7.10 -0.84 -10.59
N SER A 42 -7.71 -0.35 -9.53
CA SER A 42 -7.11 0.63 -8.63
C SER A 42 -6.71 -0.06 -7.33
N TYR A 43 -5.62 0.39 -6.76
CA TYR A 43 -5.02 -0.19 -5.57
C TYR A 43 -4.85 0.88 -4.50
N SER A 44 -4.95 0.47 -3.24
CA SER A 44 -4.77 1.35 -2.09
C SER A 44 -4.07 0.58 -0.96
N LEU A 45 -3.73 1.31 0.10
CA LEU A 45 -3.15 0.75 1.31
C LEU A 45 -3.79 1.33 2.56
N ALA A 46 -3.73 0.59 3.66
CA ALA A 46 -4.14 1.05 4.97
C ALA A 46 -3.23 0.44 6.06
N PRO A 47 -2.77 1.22 7.04
CA PRO A 47 -2.21 0.69 8.28
C PRO A 47 -3.24 -0.15 9.03
N VAL A 48 -2.81 -1.31 9.54
CA VAL A 48 -3.67 -2.26 10.24
C VAL A 48 -3.00 -2.78 11.51
N GLU A 49 -3.82 -3.23 12.46
CA GLU A 49 -3.36 -3.79 13.73
C GLU A 49 -2.80 -5.21 13.57
N GLN A 50 -3.40 -5.98 12.66
CA GLN A 50 -2.98 -7.36 12.39
C GLN A 50 -1.60 -7.42 11.73
N LYS A 51 -0.81 -8.42 12.11
CA LYS A 51 0.49 -8.76 11.49
C LYS A 51 0.41 -9.90 10.47
N GLU A 52 -0.73 -10.58 10.43
CA GLU A 52 -0.92 -11.77 9.61
C GLU A 52 -2.05 -11.55 8.61
N GLY A 53 -1.97 -12.28 7.50
CA GLY A 53 -2.99 -12.35 6.47
C GLY A 53 -2.67 -13.49 5.52
N GLU A 54 -3.46 -13.60 4.44
CA GLU A 54 -3.30 -14.71 3.48
C GLU A 54 -1.90 -14.74 2.87
N ASN A 55 -1.32 -13.57 2.62
CA ASN A 55 0.04 -13.42 2.15
C ASN A 55 0.72 -12.24 2.86
N THR A 56 2.01 -12.37 3.14
CA THR A 56 2.83 -11.33 3.77
C THR A 56 4.18 -11.18 3.08
N ILE A 57 4.70 -9.96 3.05
CA ILE A 57 6.07 -9.61 2.63
C ILE A 57 6.63 -8.65 3.66
N GLU A 58 7.79 -8.96 4.23
CA GLU A 58 8.52 -8.07 5.11
C GLU A 58 9.55 -7.26 4.33
N MET A 59 9.53 -5.94 4.50
CA MET A 59 10.47 -5.03 3.86
C MET A 59 10.76 -3.84 4.78
N ASP A 60 12.05 -3.59 5.03
CA ASP A 60 12.51 -2.48 5.87
C ASP A 60 11.88 -2.43 7.27
N GLY A 61 11.51 -3.59 7.83
CA GLY A 61 10.85 -3.71 9.13
C GLY A 61 9.35 -3.36 9.12
N ILE A 62 8.74 -3.23 7.94
CA ILE A 62 7.29 -3.14 7.76
C ILE A 62 6.80 -4.46 7.18
N THR A 63 5.77 -5.03 7.80
CA THR A 63 5.03 -6.15 7.21
C THR A 63 3.94 -5.61 6.29
N PHE A 64 4.01 -5.97 5.01
CA PHE A 64 2.98 -5.72 4.02
C PHE A 64 2.12 -6.97 3.87
N ILE A 65 0.81 -6.78 3.94
CA ILE A 65 -0.19 -7.85 3.88
C ILE A 65 -1.03 -7.64 2.63
N TYR A 66 -1.36 -8.70 1.91
CA TYR A 66 -2.27 -8.65 0.76
C TYR A 66 -3.05 -9.96 0.61
N ASP A 67 -4.22 -9.90 -0.01
CA ASP A 67 -5.08 -11.05 -0.27
C ASP A 67 -4.79 -11.74 -1.61
N ASN A 68 -5.36 -12.92 -1.79
CA ASN A 68 -5.31 -13.66 -3.04
C ASN A 68 -6.08 -12.97 -4.18
N LEU A 69 -6.94 -12.00 -3.89
CA LEU A 69 -7.61 -11.20 -4.93
C LEU A 69 -6.59 -10.28 -5.62
N MET A 70 -5.68 -9.66 -4.89
CA MET A 70 -4.56 -8.90 -5.45
C MET A 70 -3.75 -9.71 -6.47
N LEU A 71 -3.46 -10.98 -6.17
CA LEU A 71 -2.71 -11.89 -7.04
C LEU A 71 -3.41 -12.20 -8.38
N LYS A 72 -4.74 -12.05 -8.43
CA LYS A 72 -5.51 -12.21 -9.68
C LYS A 72 -5.38 -11.01 -10.62
N HIS A 73 -5.06 -9.84 -10.08
CA HIS A 73 -5.04 -8.58 -10.83
C HIS A 73 -3.63 -8.09 -11.15
N THR A 74 -2.65 -8.35 -10.27
CA THR A 74 -1.26 -7.93 -10.48
C THR A 74 -0.29 -8.90 -9.82
N LYS A 75 0.92 -8.97 -10.38
CA LYS A 75 2.06 -9.66 -9.75
C LYS A 75 3.11 -8.70 -9.22
N ASN A 76 3.05 -7.42 -9.57
CA ASN A 76 4.09 -6.42 -9.34
C ASN A 76 3.43 -5.08 -9.04
N ILE A 77 3.62 -4.56 -7.83
CA ILE A 77 3.14 -3.23 -7.48
C ILE A 77 4.29 -2.31 -7.08
N LEU A 78 4.18 -1.04 -7.46
CA LEU A 78 4.98 0.06 -6.94
C LEU A 78 4.12 0.88 -5.99
N ILE A 79 4.62 1.06 -4.77
CA ILE A 79 4.07 1.97 -3.77
C ILE A 79 5.02 3.17 -3.69
N ASP A 80 4.51 4.34 -4.06
CA ASP A 80 5.23 5.61 -4.01
C ASP A 80 4.46 6.62 -3.13
N TYR A 81 5.17 7.62 -2.61
CA TYR A 81 4.59 8.70 -1.84
C TYR A 81 5.07 10.04 -2.40
N LYS A 82 4.13 10.87 -2.83
CA LYS A 82 4.40 12.22 -3.33
C LYS A 82 3.78 13.26 -2.40
N PRO A 83 4.58 13.86 -1.50
CA PRO A 83 4.07 14.87 -0.57
C PRO A 83 3.39 16.00 -1.35
N SER A 84 2.20 16.42 -0.94
CA SER A 84 1.59 17.63 -1.46
C SER A 84 2.19 18.88 -0.80
N ALA A 85 2.12 20.01 -1.50
CA ALA A 85 2.54 21.31 -0.94
C ALA A 85 1.62 21.80 0.20
N TYR A 86 0.46 21.17 0.40
CA TYR A 86 -0.58 21.61 1.32
C TYR A 86 -0.56 20.88 2.68
N GLY A 87 0.53 20.19 2.99
CA GLY A 87 0.78 19.58 4.31
C GLY A 87 0.59 18.07 4.37
N THR A 88 1.03 17.48 5.48
CA THR A 88 1.10 16.01 5.70
C THR A 88 -0.16 15.42 6.34
N GLU A 89 -1.18 16.23 6.62
CA GLU A 89 -2.40 15.78 7.32
C GLU A 89 -3.27 14.87 6.45
N ILE A 90 -3.24 15.01 5.12
CA ILE A 90 -3.93 14.14 4.16
C ILE A 90 -2.91 13.22 3.47
N TRP A 91 -2.30 12.32 4.24
CA TRP A 91 -1.20 11.48 3.76
C TRP A 91 -1.66 10.32 2.87
N LEU A 92 -2.83 9.72 3.11
CA LEU A 92 -3.32 8.58 2.31
C LEU A 92 -3.47 8.92 0.83
N GLN A 93 -3.96 10.12 0.51
CA GLN A 93 -4.18 10.56 -0.87
C GLN A 93 -2.87 10.87 -1.63
N ASN A 94 -1.76 10.98 -0.90
CA ASN A 94 -0.44 11.21 -1.47
C ASN A 94 0.30 9.91 -1.78
N PHE A 95 -0.23 8.76 -1.34
CA PHE A 95 0.26 7.45 -1.76
C PHE A 95 -0.27 7.11 -3.16
N MET A 96 0.65 6.65 -3.99
CA MET A 96 0.38 6.18 -5.35
C MET A 96 0.74 4.70 -5.42
N ILE A 97 -0.26 3.86 -5.66
CA ILE A 97 -0.06 2.42 -5.86
C ILE A 97 -0.35 2.08 -7.31
N LYS A 98 0.62 1.52 -8.02
CA LYS A 98 0.53 1.20 -9.45
C LYS A 98 0.93 -0.23 -9.72
N ASP A 99 0.20 -0.88 -10.61
CA ASP A 99 0.66 -2.11 -11.27
C ASP A 99 1.80 -1.78 -12.22
N VAL A 100 2.92 -2.50 -12.11
CA VAL A 100 4.11 -2.32 -12.95
C VAL A 100 4.30 -3.59 -13.77
N LYS A 101 4.11 -3.48 -15.08
CA LYS A 101 4.27 -4.62 -16.01
C LYS A 101 5.73 -5.04 -16.16
#